data_AF-A0A1F9QV37-F1
#
_entry.id   AF-A0A1F9QV37-F1
#
_cell.length_a   1.000
_cell.length_b   1.000
_cell.length_c   1.000
_cell.angle_alpha   90.00
_cell.angle_beta   90.00
_cell.angle_gamma   90.00
#
_symmetry.space_group_name_H-M   'P 1'
#
loop_
_entity.id
_entity.type
_entity.pdbx_description
1 polymer ?
#
loop_
_entity_poly.entity_id
_entity_poly.type
_entity_poly.pdbx_seq_one_letter_code
_entity_poly.pdbx_strand_id
1 'polypeptide(L)'
;MKKNNSKNAVVVCRMAAPRRLDNALVKSLDWPAGEEFIRIIFKAPAALAKLIPSTISSRYMVRLGCYSTGKGLRAPAKTPAAAGIEARPPENFAEHMKVHKQARSFFMKTWGSRLTAGLKTSFGDFEKKNLAKTNSLIIFKKGKPAGIYSLFKMEQEGKPYDLVAWHNHLPGLTPAERRGAQGLAIAWLAKNAKRRLAVGLDGFDKVSLDFFSGLGFVVTRVGLTRLP
;
A
#
# COMPACT_ATOMS: atom_id res chain seq x y z
N MET A 1 0.28 -25.94 13.61
CA MET A 1 -0.46 -24.82 12.99
C MET A 1 -1.59 -24.39 13.92
N LYS A 2 -1.46 -23.26 14.63
CA LYS A 2 -2.56 -22.71 15.43
C LYS A 2 -3.53 -22.00 14.49
N LYS A 3 -4.76 -22.53 14.34
CA LYS A 3 -5.89 -21.85 13.71
C LYS A 3 -6.19 -20.60 14.53
N ASN A 4 -5.90 -19.42 13.99
CA ASN A 4 -6.39 -18.17 14.57
C ASN A 4 -7.90 -18.09 14.34
N ASN A 5 -8.66 -18.50 15.36
CA ASN A 5 -10.07 -18.16 15.50
C ASN A 5 -10.18 -16.65 15.82
N SER A 6 -10.42 -15.83 14.79
CA SER A 6 -11.09 -14.54 14.97
C SER A 6 -12.49 -14.67 14.37
N LYS A 7 -13.51 -14.73 15.22
CA LYS A 7 -14.95 -14.71 14.87
C LYS A 7 -15.39 -13.32 14.36
N ASN A 8 -14.65 -12.73 13.43
CA ASN A 8 -15.16 -11.58 12.68
C ASN A 8 -15.62 -12.15 11.35
N ALA A 9 -16.92 -12.37 11.20
CA ALA A 9 -17.49 -12.85 9.96
C ALA A 9 -17.17 -11.82 8.87
N VAL A 10 -16.27 -12.15 7.96
CA VAL A 10 -16.02 -11.28 6.82
C VAL A 10 -17.17 -11.47 5.85
N VAL A 11 -18.04 -10.48 5.73
CA VAL A 11 -19.02 -10.47 4.64
C VAL A 11 -18.24 -10.32 3.33
N VAL A 12 -18.33 -11.32 2.45
CA VAL A 12 -17.64 -11.32 1.15
C VAL A 12 -18.66 -11.13 0.04
N CYS A 13 -18.63 -9.97 -0.60
CA CYS A 13 -19.42 -9.68 -1.80
C CYS A 13 -18.59 -9.96 -3.05
N ARG A 14 -19.06 -10.85 -3.93
CA ARG A 14 -18.42 -11.10 -5.24
C ARG A 14 -19.23 -10.42 -6.34
N MET A 15 -18.62 -9.49 -7.07
CA MET A 15 -19.32 -8.72 -8.11
C MET A 15 -18.42 -8.36 -9.29
N ALA A 16 -19.00 -7.89 -10.39
CA ALA A 16 -18.23 -7.22 -11.43
C ALA A 16 -17.59 -5.94 -10.86
N ALA A 17 -16.44 -5.53 -11.39
CA ALA A 17 -15.84 -4.28 -10.97
C ALA A 17 -16.79 -3.11 -11.33
N PRO A 18 -17.13 -2.25 -10.36
CA PRO A 18 -18.04 -1.14 -10.61
C PRO A 18 -17.37 -0.08 -11.48
N ARG A 19 -18.14 0.86 -12.02
CA ARG A 19 -17.56 2.02 -12.71
C ARG A 19 -16.82 2.96 -11.76
N ARG A 20 -17.23 3.02 -10.49
CA ARG A 20 -16.70 3.91 -9.44
C ARG A 20 -16.78 3.23 -8.08
N LEU A 21 -15.90 3.62 -7.16
CA LEU A 21 -16.01 3.30 -5.74
C LEU A 21 -16.53 4.54 -5.00
N ASP A 22 -17.83 4.55 -4.69
CA ASP A 22 -18.54 5.68 -4.10
C ASP A 22 -19.55 5.25 -3.02
N ASN A 23 -20.19 6.22 -2.37
CA ASN A 23 -21.22 5.94 -1.36
C ASN A 23 -22.45 5.21 -1.90
N ALA A 24 -22.77 5.34 -3.20
CA ALA A 24 -23.90 4.65 -3.79
C ALA A 24 -23.64 3.14 -3.84
N LEU A 25 -22.43 2.75 -4.26
CA LEU A 25 -21.98 1.36 -4.15
C LEU A 25 -22.07 0.86 -2.71
N VAL A 26 -21.54 1.61 -1.73
CA VAL A 26 -21.54 1.16 -0.32
C VAL A 26 -22.97 0.92 0.18
N LYS A 27 -23.93 1.78 -0.19
CA LYS A 27 -25.34 1.63 0.16
C LYS A 27 -25.98 0.39 -0.47
N SER A 28 -25.51 -0.07 -1.63
CA SER A 28 -26.08 -1.22 -2.33
C SER A 28 -25.50 -2.57 -1.90
N LEU A 29 -24.58 -2.62 -0.93
CA LEU A 29 -23.93 -3.87 -0.49
C LEU A 29 -24.74 -4.67 0.53
N ASP A 30 -25.94 -4.21 0.91
CA ASP A 30 -26.75 -4.78 2.00
C ASP A 30 -25.93 -5.08 3.26
N TRP A 31 -24.98 -4.20 3.57
CA TRP A 31 -23.96 -4.40 4.61
C TRP A 31 -24.63 -4.50 6.00
N PRO A 32 -24.67 -5.69 6.65
CA PRO A 32 -25.39 -5.88 7.90
C PRO A 32 -24.90 -4.93 9.00
N ALA A 33 -25.81 -4.38 9.81
CA ALA A 33 -25.49 -3.38 10.82
C ALA A 33 -24.49 -3.88 11.90
N GLY A 34 -24.51 -5.18 12.22
CA GLY A 34 -23.59 -5.80 13.19
C GLY A 34 -22.17 -6.09 12.67
N GLU A 35 -21.92 -5.97 11.36
CA GLU A 35 -20.64 -6.32 10.77
C GLU A 35 -19.75 -5.10 10.59
N GLU A 36 -18.57 -5.10 11.22
CA GLU A 36 -17.63 -3.96 11.13
C GLU A 36 -16.89 -3.90 9.80
N PHE A 37 -16.80 -5.03 9.09
CA PHE A 37 -15.96 -5.16 7.90
C PHE A 37 -16.66 -5.93 6.78
N ILE A 38 -16.57 -5.39 5.57
CA ILE A 38 -17.00 -6.05 4.35
C ILE A 38 -15.86 -6.08 3.33
N ARG A 39 -15.76 -7.18 2.60
CA ARG A 39 -14.79 -7.36 1.51
C ARG A 39 -15.53 -7.54 0.21
N ILE A 40 -15.29 -6.64 -0.73
CA ILE A 40 -15.70 -6.78 -2.11
C ILE A 40 -14.56 -7.47 -2.87
N ILE A 41 -14.86 -8.55 -3.58
CA ILE A 41 -13.94 -9.23 -4.49
C ILE A 41 -14.49 -9.08 -5.91
N PHE A 42 -13.67 -8.55 -6.81
CA PHE A 42 -14.07 -8.40 -8.20
C PHE A 42 -13.88 -9.70 -8.97
N LYS A 43 -14.88 -10.07 -9.78
CA LYS A 43 -14.80 -11.22 -10.70
C LYS A 43 -13.66 -11.06 -11.70
N ALA A 44 -13.40 -9.82 -12.13
CA ALA A 44 -12.26 -9.44 -12.96
C ALA A 44 -11.54 -8.24 -12.33
N PRO A 45 -10.19 -8.18 -12.38
CA PRO A 45 -9.44 -7.02 -11.91
C PRO A 45 -9.82 -5.76 -12.69
N ALA A 46 -9.81 -4.61 -12.03
CA ALA A 46 -10.06 -3.31 -12.66
C ALA A 46 -8.87 -2.37 -12.49
N ALA A 47 -8.64 -1.48 -13.45
CA ALA A 47 -7.58 -0.49 -13.36
C ALA A 47 -7.73 0.37 -12.11
N LEU A 48 -6.66 0.53 -11.33
CA LEU A 48 -6.66 1.33 -10.10
C LEU A 48 -7.08 2.78 -10.37
N ALA A 49 -6.63 3.36 -11.50
CA ALA A 49 -7.02 4.71 -11.93
C ALA A 49 -8.54 4.91 -12.06
N LYS A 50 -9.32 3.84 -12.32
CA LYS A 50 -10.78 3.90 -12.44
C LYS A 50 -11.50 3.74 -11.09
N LEU A 51 -10.80 3.23 -10.07
CA LEU A 51 -11.38 2.84 -8.78
C LEU A 51 -10.73 3.59 -7.61
N ILE A 52 -10.27 4.82 -7.85
CA ILE A 52 -9.86 5.71 -6.75
C ILE A 52 -11.12 6.11 -5.96
N PRO A 53 -11.17 5.85 -4.63
CA PRO A 53 -12.35 6.11 -3.81
C PRO A 53 -12.48 7.61 -3.49
N SER A 54 -13.02 8.39 -4.42
CA SER A 54 -13.05 9.85 -4.31
C SER A 54 -14.21 10.39 -3.47
N THR A 55 -15.30 9.65 -3.32
CA THR A 55 -16.54 10.13 -2.67
C THR A 55 -17.07 9.24 -1.56
N ILE A 56 -16.34 8.18 -1.16
CA ILE A 56 -16.73 7.36 -0.01
C ILE A 56 -16.63 8.19 1.28
N SER A 57 -17.66 8.12 2.12
CA SER A 57 -17.73 8.83 3.40
C SER A 57 -16.56 8.48 4.30
N SER A 58 -16.04 9.47 5.01
CA SER A 58 -14.95 9.32 5.99
C SER A 58 -15.30 8.44 7.19
N ARG A 59 -16.58 8.08 7.38
CA ARG A 59 -17.00 7.08 8.37
C ARG A 59 -16.56 5.66 8.00
N TYR A 60 -16.01 5.47 6.80
CA TYR A 60 -15.45 4.21 6.34
C TYR A 60 -13.95 4.33 6.11
N MET A 61 -13.22 3.31 6.55
CA MET A 61 -11.86 3.06 6.09
C MET A 61 -11.92 2.17 4.85
N VAL A 62 -11.38 2.66 3.74
CA VAL A 62 -11.29 1.92 2.47
C VAL A 62 -9.87 1.40 2.31
N ARG A 63 -9.71 0.10 2.03
CA ARG A 63 -8.40 -0.50 1.70
C ARG A 63 -8.48 -1.33 0.44
N LEU A 64 -7.72 -0.93 -0.57
CA LEU A 64 -7.63 -1.59 -1.86
C LEU A 64 -6.53 -2.66 -1.82
N GLY A 65 -6.85 -3.86 -2.29
CA GLY A 65 -5.86 -4.89 -2.61
C GLY A 65 -5.50 -4.81 -4.09
N CYS A 66 -4.28 -4.36 -4.37
CA CYS A 66 -3.82 -4.08 -5.72
C CYS A 66 -2.64 -4.97 -6.11
N TYR A 67 -2.44 -5.17 -7.41
CA TYR A 67 -1.23 -5.80 -7.95
C TYR A 67 -0.84 -5.29 -9.35
N SER A 68 0.39 -5.59 -9.77
CA SER A 68 0.90 -5.30 -11.11
C SER A 68 0.37 -6.28 -12.17
N THR A 69 0.10 -5.80 -13.38
CA THR A 69 -0.36 -6.59 -14.53
C THR A 69 0.79 -7.37 -15.17
N GLY A 70 1.34 -8.35 -14.45
CA GLY A 70 2.40 -9.23 -14.96
C GLY A 70 3.30 -9.81 -13.87
N LYS A 71 4.44 -10.35 -14.31
CA LYS A 71 5.58 -10.64 -13.43
C LYS A 71 6.41 -9.36 -13.31
N GLY A 72 6.65 -8.90 -12.10
CA GLY A 72 7.42 -7.69 -11.84
C GLY A 72 6.66 -6.40 -12.16
N LEU A 73 7.41 -5.30 -12.18
CA LEU A 73 6.99 -3.98 -12.62
C LEU A 73 7.71 -3.69 -13.94
N ARG A 74 6.97 -3.28 -14.98
CA ARG A 74 7.61 -2.77 -16.20
C ARG A 74 8.20 -1.40 -15.89
N ALA A 75 9.51 -1.26 -16.03
CA ALA A 75 10.15 0.04 -15.86
C ALA A 75 9.66 1.02 -16.93
N PRO A 76 9.32 2.27 -16.57
CA PRO A 76 9.01 3.30 -17.55
C PRO A 76 10.25 3.58 -18.40
N ALA A 77 10.05 3.90 -19.69
CA ALA A 77 11.14 4.15 -20.64
C ALA A 77 12.05 5.33 -20.23
N LYS A 78 11.54 6.25 -19.41
CA LYS A 78 12.30 7.35 -18.82
C LYS A 78 11.99 7.45 -17.33
N THR A 79 13.02 7.33 -16.52
CA THR A 79 12.97 7.66 -15.09
C THR A 79 13.27 9.15 -14.95
N PRO A 80 12.46 9.93 -14.21
CA PRO A 80 12.77 11.33 -13.93
C PRO A 80 14.19 11.50 -13.36
N ALA A 81 14.88 12.57 -13.75
CA ALA A 81 16.21 12.86 -13.22
C ALA A 81 16.18 12.95 -11.68
N ALA A 82 17.21 12.42 -11.04
CA ALA A 82 17.39 12.46 -9.60
C ALA A 82 17.70 13.89 -9.15
N ALA A 83 16.65 14.68 -8.87
CA ALA A 83 16.73 16.09 -8.50
C ALA A 83 17.36 16.33 -7.12
N GLY A 84 18.64 16.03 -6.96
CA GLY A 84 19.35 16.09 -5.67
C GLY A 84 18.91 15.01 -4.68
N ILE A 85 18.35 13.91 -5.19
CA ILE A 85 17.86 12.77 -4.42
C ILE A 85 18.74 11.57 -4.68
N GLU A 86 19.13 10.90 -3.60
CA GLU A 86 19.93 9.69 -3.65
C GLU A 86 19.13 8.53 -3.07
N ALA A 87 19.53 7.31 -3.40
CA ALA A 87 18.90 6.12 -2.83
C ALA A 87 19.90 5.00 -2.65
N ARG A 88 19.82 4.31 -1.51
CA ARG A 88 20.61 3.11 -1.24
C ARG A 88 19.86 2.14 -0.33
N PRO A 89 20.25 0.86 -0.29
CA PRO A 89 19.82 -0.03 0.76
C PRO A 89 20.22 0.50 2.15
N PRO A 90 19.54 0.07 3.23
CA PRO A 90 20.02 0.30 4.58
C PRO A 90 21.42 -0.30 4.76
N GLU A 91 22.31 0.42 5.44
CA GLU A 91 23.66 -0.05 5.81
C GLU A 91 23.59 -1.24 6.77
N ASN A 92 22.60 -1.23 7.66
CA ASN A 92 22.36 -2.28 8.64
C ASN A 92 20.90 -2.25 9.13
N PHE A 93 20.54 -3.23 9.95
CA PHE A 93 19.19 -3.32 10.49
C PHE A 93 18.83 -2.17 11.45
N ALA A 94 19.80 -1.61 12.17
CA ALA A 94 19.54 -0.49 13.08
C ALA A 94 19.12 0.78 12.31
N GLU A 95 19.81 1.09 11.20
CA GLU A 95 19.41 2.17 10.29
C GLU A 95 18.03 1.89 9.70
N HIS A 96 17.80 0.67 9.21
CA HIS A 96 16.51 0.27 8.65
C HIS A 96 15.36 0.49 9.63
N MET A 97 15.52 0.03 10.88
CA MET A 97 14.55 0.21 11.96
C MET A 97 14.32 1.69 12.29
N LYS A 98 15.39 2.51 12.34
CA LYS A 98 15.30 3.94 12.62
C LYS A 98 14.46 4.66 11.56
N VAL A 99 14.77 4.44 10.28
CA VAL A 99 14.03 5.07 9.17
C VAL A 99 12.59 4.54 9.09
N HIS A 100 12.38 3.25 9.32
CA HIS A 100 11.04 2.67 9.41
C HIS A 100 10.19 3.33 10.49
N LYS A 101 10.71 3.46 11.72
CA LYS A 101 10.00 4.13 12.82
C LYS A 101 9.68 5.59 12.50
N GLN A 102 10.59 6.30 11.83
CA GLN A 102 10.33 7.67 11.37
C GLN A 102 9.18 7.72 10.36
N ALA A 103 9.19 6.84 9.35
CA ALA A 103 8.13 6.75 8.34
C ALA A 103 6.79 6.34 8.95
N ARG A 104 6.79 5.40 9.90
CA ARG A 104 5.60 4.98 10.65
C ARG A 104 5.06 6.12 11.52
N SER A 105 5.92 6.81 12.27
CA SER A 105 5.51 7.94 13.12
C SER A 105 4.85 9.03 12.29
N PHE A 106 5.46 9.39 11.15
CA PHE A 106 4.87 10.33 10.20
C PHE A 106 3.51 9.85 9.68
N PHE A 107 3.42 8.61 9.19
CA PHE A 107 2.16 8.03 8.71
C PHE A 107 1.07 8.04 9.79
N MET A 108 1.41 7.67 11.03
CA MET A 108 0.48 7.69 12.15
C MET A 108 0.04 9.10 12.51
N LYS A 109 0.94 10.10 12.45
CA LYS A 109 0.58 11.51 12.65
C LYS A 109 -0.37 12.02 11.57
N THR A 110 -0.13 11.67 10.31
CA THR A 110 -0.93 12.14 9.18
C THR A 110 -2.27 11.43 9.10
N TRP A 111 -2.29 10.10 9.20
CA TRP A 111 -3.46 9.26 8.88
C TRP A 111 -3.96 8.41 10.05
N GLY A 112 -3.34 8.45 11.22
CA GLY A 112 -3.68 7.57 12.35
C GLY A 112 -5.13 7.66 12.83
N SER A 113 -5.80 8.80 12.68
CA SER A 113 -7.23 8.94 13.01
C SER A 113 -8.15 8.20 12.03
N ARG A 114 -7.66 7.87 10.83
CA ARG A 114 -8.40 7.16 9.77
C ARG A 114 -8.15 5.65 9.77
N LEU A 115 -7.33 5.15 10.69
CA LEU A 115 -6.99 3.73 10.81
C LEU A 115 -7.81 3.06 11.89
N THR A 116 -8.25 1.84 11.61
CA THR A 116 -8.84 0.96 12.63
C THR A 116 -7.79 0.53 13.64
N ALA A 117 -8.22 0.19 14.88
CA ALA A 117 -7.32 -0.34 15.91
C ALA A 117 -6.54 -1.57 15.42
N GLY A 118 -7.22 -2.49 14.72
CA GLY A 118 -6.59 -3.67 14.14
C GLY A 118 -5.47 -3.34 13.14
N LEU A 119 -5.64 -2.32 12.29
CA LEU A 119 -4.58 -1.93 11.36
C LEU A 119 -3.40 -1.28 12.11
N LYS A 120 -3.65 -0.45 13.12
CA LYS A 120 -2.59 0.13 13.98
C LYS A 120 -1.74 -0.97 14.63
N THR A 121 -2.38 -2.01 15.15
CA THR A 121 -1.70 -3.18 15.74
C THR A 121 -0.86 -3.91 14.70
N SER A 122 -1.38 -4.09 13.49
CA SER A 122 -0.67 -4.80 12.41
C SER A 122 0.67 -4.14 12.02
N PHE A 123 0.79 -2.82 12.17
CA PHE A 123 2.06 -2.12 11.94
C PHE A 123 3.13 -2.49 12.97
N GLY A 124 2.74 -2.62 14.24
CA GLY A 124 3.65 -3.09 15.30
C GLY A 124 4.06 -4.55 15.10
N ASP A 125 3.12 -5.40 14.66
CA ASP A 125 3.43 -6.78 14.30
C ASP A 125 4.40 -6.88 13.11
N PHE A 126 4.20 -6.04 12.09
CA PHE A 126 5.11 -5.98 10.95
C PHE A 126 6.53 -5.61 11.37
N GLU A 127 6.68 -4.55 12.18
CA GLU A 127 7.96 -4.09 12.71
C GLU A 127 8.71 -5.23 13.43
N LYS A 128 8.00 -5.98 14.29
CA LYS A 128 8.59 -7.06 15.09
C LYS A 128 8.89 -8.33 14.30
N LYS A 129 8.01 -8.74 13.37
CA LYS A 129 8.03 -10.08 12.77
C LYS A 129 8.59 -10.12 11.34
N ASN A 130 8.48 -9.01 10.62
CA ASN A 130 8.66 -8.99 9.16
C ASN A 130 9.71 -7.98 8.68
N LEU A 131 9.96 -6.88 9.40
CA LEU A 131 10.86 -5.83 8.93
C LEU A 131 12.27 -6.36 8.59
N ALA A 132 12.84 -7.22 9.44
CA ALA A 132 14.15 -7.84 9.23
C ALA A 132 14.24 -8.73 7.98
N LYS A 133 13.09 -9.15 7.43
CA LYS A 133 12.99 -10.02 6.25
C LYS A 133 12.73 -9.23 4.97
N THR A 134 12.66 -7.90 5.05
CA THR A 134 12.39 -7.06 3.88
C THR A 134 13.68 -6.61 3.21
N ASN A 135 13.63 -6.53 1.88
CA ASN A 135 14.61 -5.83 1.07
C ASN A 135 14.12 -4.38 0.91
N SER A 136 14.89 -3.40 1.35
CA SER A 136 14.45 -2.01 1.40
C SER A 136 15.36 -1.06 0.62
N LEU A 137 14.78 0.03 0.16
CA LEU A 137 15.45 1.19 -0.40
C LEU A 137 15.15 2.39 0.49
N ILE A 138 16.18 3.09 0.97
CA ILE A 138 16.04 4.37 1.65
C ILE A 138 16.35 5.47 0.64
N ILE A 139 15.47 6.47 0.60
CA ILE A 139 15.66 7.69 -0.20
C ILE A 139 16.30 8.75 0.70
N PHE A 140 17.26 9.50 0.17
CA PHE A 140 17.97 10.57 0.88
C PHE A 140 17.87 11.91 0.15
N LYS A 141 17.83 12.99 0.92
CA LYS A 141 17.99 14.38 0.47
C LYS A 141 19.07 15.04 1.31
N LYS A 142 20.18 15.44 0.70
CA LYS A 142 21.33 16.07 1.40
C LYS A 142 21.79 15.25 2.62
N GLY A 143 21.97 13.94 2.44
CA GLY A 143 22.37 13.01 3.49
C GLY A 143 21.30 12.66 4.54
N LYS A 144 20.10 13.25 4.49
CA LYS A 144 19.02 12.95 5.44
C LYS A 144 17.99 11.99 4.83
N PRO A 145 17.48 11.00 5.58
CA PRO A 145 16.39 10.14 5.12
C PRO A 145 15.17 10.96 4.72
N ALA A 146 14.65 10.69 3.52
CA ALA A 146 13.53 11.37 2.88
C ALA A 146 12.42 10.41 2.42
N GLY A 147 12.62 9.10 2.53
CA GLY A 147 11.61 8.11 2.22
C GLY A 147 12.12 6.68 2.39
N ILE A 148 11.20 5.73 2.40
CA ILE A 148 11.52 4.31 2.42
C ILE A 148 10.55 3.55 1.54
N TYR A 149 11.07 2.54 0.86
CA TYR A 149 10.32 1.52 0.15
C TYR A 149 10.80 0.15 0.61
N SER A 150 9.90 -0.73 1.03
CA SER A 150 10.24 -2.09 1.45
C SER A 150 9.55 -3.12 0.58
N LEU A 151 10.27 -4.19 0.24
CA LEU A 151 9.74 -5.34 -0.49
C LEU A 151 9.83 -6.57 0.40
N PHE A 152 8.70 -7.26 0.54
CA PHE A 152 8.57 -8.44 1.36
C PHE A 152 8.05 -9.61 0.53
N LYS A 153 8.79 -10.72 0.51
CA LYS A 153 8.38 -11.93 -0.22
C LYS A 153 7.32 -12.66 0.59
N MET A 154 6.18 -12.92 -0.04
CA MET A 154 5.02 -13.54 0.58
C MET A 154 4.52 -14.72 -0.26
N GLU A 155 3.70 -15.56 0.36
CA GLU A 155 2.96 -16.62 -0.31
C GLU A 155 1.49 -16.53 0.10
N GLN A 156 0.60 -16.61 -0.87
CA GLN A 156 -0.84 -16.73 -0.64
C GLN A 156 -1.35 -17.89 -1.48
N GLU A 157 -2.00 -18.87 -0.83
CA GLU A 157 -2.59 -20.04 -1.51
C GLU A 157 -1.56 -20.79 -2.38
N GLY A 158 -0.35 -21.01 -1.86
CA GLY A 158 0.73 -21.68 -2.59
C GLY A 158 1.38 -20.83 -3.69
N LYS A 159 0.92 -19.60 -3.93
CA LYS A 159 1.43 -18.73 -4.98
C LYS A 159 2.31 -17.63 -4.40
N PRO A 160 3.59 -17.57 -4.78
CA PRO A 160 4.48 -16.56 -4.26
C PRO A 160 4.26 -15.20 -4.96
N TYR A 161 4.38 -14.12 -4.19
CA TYR A 161 4.30 -12.74 -4.68
C TYR A 161 5.24 -11.83 -3.90
N ASP A 162 5.53 -10.66 -4.47
CA ASP A 162 6.34 -9.64 -3.81
C ASP A 162 5.41 -8.54 -3.29
N LEU A 163 5.33 -8.34 -1.98
CA LEU A 163 4.52 -7.31 -1.35
C LEU A 163 5.34 -6.04 -1.19
N VAL A 164 4.88 -4.92 -1.77
CA VAL A 164 5.39 -3.60 -1.43
C VAL A 164 4.80 -3.20 -0.07
N ALA A 165 5.65 -3.22 0.94
CA ALA A 165 5.36 -2.72 2.28
C ALA A 165 6.01 -1.35 2.45
N TRP A 166 5.41 -0.46 3.25
CA TRP A 166 5.99 0.84 3.63
C TRP A 166 6.64 1.61 2.48
N HIS A 167 5.83 2.34 1.72
CA HIS A 167 6.22 3.10 0.52
C HIS A 167 6.04 4.60 0.70
N ASN A 168 6.53 5.14 1.82
CA ASN A 168 6.24 6.50 2.26
C ASN A 168 7.41 7.45 1.97
N HIS A 169 7.09 8.62 1.42
CA HIS A 169 7.99 9.78 1.50
C HIS A 169 7.80 10.50 2.83
N LEU A 170 8.92 10.90 3.42
CA LEU A 170 8.94 11.81 4.56
C LEU A 170 8.63 13.24 4.08
N PRO A 171 8.15 14.13 4.96
CA PRO A 171 7.87 15.51 4.60
C PRO A 171 9.14 16.26 4.19
N GLY A 172 8.99 17.34 3.40
CA GLY A 172 10.11 18.21 3.01
C GLY A 172 10.69 17.97 1.61
N LEU A 173 10.10 17.07 0.83
CA LEU A 173 10.38 16.94 -0.61
C LEU A 173 9.52 17.90 -1.44
N THR A 174 10.15 18.68 -2.32
CA THR A 174 9.49 19.45 -3.37
C THR A 174 8.82 18.53 -4.40
N PRO A 175 7.93 19.04 -5.26
CA PRO A 175 7.35 18.22 -6.33
C PRO A 175 8.39 17.59 -7.27
N ALA A 176 9.47 18.30 -7.59
CA ALA A 176 10.55 17.77 -8.45
C ALA A 176 11.34 16.66 -7.74
N GLU A 177 11.72 16.88 -6.48
CA GLU A 177 12.41 15.88 -5.67
C GLU A 177 11.55 14.62 -5.46
N ARG A 178 10.24 14.79 -5.22
CA ARG A 178 9.30 13.67 -5.09
C ARG A 178 9.24 12.84 -6.36
N ARG A 179 9.20 13.47 -7.55
CA ARG A 179 9.26 12.75 -8.82
C ARG A 179 10.57 11.99 -9.00
N GLY A 180 11.69 12.59 -8.60
CA GLY A 180 13.00 11.92 -8.61
C GLY A 180 13.03 10.70 -7.69
N ALA A 181 12.55 10.84 -6.44
CA ALA A 181 12.44 9.75 -5.47
C ALA A 181 11.54 8.61 -5.99
N GLN A 182 10.38 8.93 -6.56
CA GLN A 182 9.49 7.97 -7.20
C GLN A 182 10.17 7.25 -8.36
N GLY A 183 10.93 7.98 -9.18
CA GLY A 183 11.71 7.41 -10.26
C GLY A 183 12.71 6.36 -9.78
N LEU A 184 13.50 6.69 -8.76
CA LEU A 184 14.46 5.76 -8.14
C LEU A 184 13.75 4.53 -7.54
N ALA A 185 12.62 4.74 -6.87
CA ALA A 185 11.82 3.66 -6.31
C ALA A 185 11.26 2.72 -7.39
N ILE A 186 10.78 3.27 -8.51
CA ILE A 186 10.29 2.48 -9.65
C ILE A 186 11.41 1.63 -10.25
N ALA A 187 12.57 2.23 -10.51
CA ALA A 187 13.73 1.51 -11.04
C ALA A 187 14.18 0.39 -10.10
N TRP A 188 14.22 0.67 -8.80
CA TRP A 188 14.52 -0.33 -7.78
C TRP A 188 13.48 -1.45 -7.72
N LEU A 189 12.17 -1.13 -7.73
CA LEU A 189 11.09 -2.13 -7.75
C LEU A 189 11.17 -3.01 -8.99
N ALA A 190 11.37 -2.44 -10.17
CA ALA A 190 11.53 -3.19 -11.42
C ALA A 190 12.74 -4.14 -11.39
N LYS A 191 13.84 -3.72 -10.75
CA LYS A 191 15.04 -4.56 -10.58
C LYS A 191 14.83 -5.70 -9.59
N ASN A 192 14.16 -5.43 -8.46
CA ASN A 192 14.13 -6.33 -7.30
C ASN A 192 12.90 -7.24 -7.24
N ALA A 193 11.76 -6.81 -7.77
CA ALA A 193 10.54 -7.59 -7.76
C ALA A 193 10.50 -8.53 -8.96
N LYS A 194 10.71 -9.83 -8.71
CA LYS A 194 10.77 -10.87 -9.74
C LYS A 194 9.44 -11.57 -9.94
N ARG A 195 8.51 -11.39 -8.99
CA ARG A 195 7.18 -11.99 -9.00
C ARG A 195 6.14 -10.90 -9.23
N ARG A 196 4.86 -11.27 -9.23
CA ARG A 196 3.78 -10.26 -9.24
C ARG A 196 3.95 -9.35 -8.02
N LEU A 197 3.94 -8.03 -8.22
CA LEU A 197 3.96 -7.10 -7.11
C LEU A 197 2.55 -6.91 -6.60
N ALA A 198 2.35 -7.02 -5.30
CA ALA A 198 1.11 -6.66 -4.62
C ALA A 198 1.34 -5.46 -3.69
N VAL A 199 0.29 -4.69 -3.44
CA VAL A 199 0.29 -3.60 -2.47
C VAL A 199 -1.10 -3.44 -1.87
N GLY A 200 -1.17 -3.12 -0.58
CA GLY A 200 -2.39 -2.65 0.06
C GLY A 200 -2.38 -1.13 0.10
N LEU A 201 -3.40 -0.49 -0.45
CA LEU A 201 -3.50 0.98 -0.51
C LEU A 201 -4.72 1.44 0.26
N ASP A 202 -4.54 2.43 1.13
CA ASP A 202 -5.64 3.01 1.86
C ASP A 202 -6.27 4.15 1.05
N GLY A 203 -7.59 4.22 1.01
CA GLY A 203 -8.34 5.13 0.13
C GLY A 203 -8.09 6.62 0.40
N PHE A 204 -7.60 6.96 1.58
CA PHE A 204 -7.23 8.33 1.94
C PHE A 204 -5.82 8.72 1.50
N ASP A 205 -4.95 7.77 1.14
CA ASP A 205 -3.57 8.03 0.74
C ASP A 205 -3.46 8.27 -0.76
N LYS A 206 -3.90 9.47 -1.18
CA LYS A 206 -3.94 9.89 -2.59
C LYS A 206 -2.58 9.80 -3.28
N VAL A 207 -1.50 10.12 -2.57
CA VAL A 207 -0.14 10.08 -3.12
C VAL A 207 0.22 8.67 -3.56
N SER A 208 -0.08 7.68 -2.73
CA SER A 208 0.18 6.28 -3.04
C SER A 208 -0.77 5.76 -4.12
N LEU A 209 -2.05 6.14 -4.09
CA LEU A 209 -3.00 5.80 -5.14
C LEU A 209 -2.56 6.33 -6.52
N ASP A 210 -2.13 7.58 -6.60
CA ASP A 210 -1.64 8.20 -7.83
C ASP A 210 -0.35 7.51 -8.32
N PHE A 211 0.59 7.24 -7.40
CA PHE A 211 1.84 6.55 -7.73
C PHE A 211 1.59 5.17 -8.35
N PHE A 212 0.82 4.30 -7.69
CA PHE A 212 0.60 2.94 -8.20
C PHE A 212 -0.37 2.89 -9.39
N SER A 213 -1.30 3.85 -9.51
CA SER A 213 -2.16 3.94 -10.68
C SER A 213 -1.36 4.30 -11.95
N GLY A 214 -0.39 5.22 -11.83
CA GLY A 214 0.56 5.54 -12.91
C GLY A 214 1.45 4.37 -13.33
N LEU A 215 1.61 3.37 -12.45
CA LEU A 215 2.31 2.11 -12.74
C LEU A 215 1.42 1.03 -13.36
N GLY A 216 0.15 1.34 -13.63
CA GLY A 216 -0.80 0.41 -14.24
C GLY A 216 -1.27 -0.70 -13.30
N PHE A 217 -1.22 -0.49 -11.97
CA PHE A 217 -1.76 -1.46 -11.03
C PHE A 217 -3.27 -1.64 -11.22
N VAL A 218 -3.74 -2.85 -10.93
CA VAL A 218 -5.15 -3.21 -10.92
C VAL A 218 -5.60 -3.54 -9.51
N VAL A 219 -6.88 -3.32 -9.23
CA VAL A 219 -7.57 -3.65 -7.98
C VAL A 219 -8.32 -4.95 -8.18
N THR A 220 -8.21 -5.84 -7.21
CA THR A 220 -8.99 -7.10 -7.19
C THR A 220 -9.93 -7.22 -6.02
N ARG A 221 -9.65 -6.48 -4.95
CA ARG A 221 -10.50 -6.46 -3.77
C ARG A 221 -10.50 -5.09 -3.12
N VAL A 222 -11.62 -4.78 -2.49
CA VAL A 222 -11.81 -3.59 -1.67
C VAL A 222 -12.28 -4.08 -0.31
N GLY A 223 -11.57 -3.72 0.75
CA GLY A 223 -12.05 -3.81 2.12
C GLY A 223 -12.68 -2.49 2.52
N LEU A 224 -13.83 -2.54 3.16
CA LEU A 224 -14.46 -1.40 3.81
C LEU A 224 -14.63 -1.75 5.28
N THR A 225 -14.17 -0.88 6.17
CA THR A 225 -14.40 -0.99 7.62
C THR A 225 -15.18 0.22 8.10
N ARG A 226 -16.21 0.01 8.93
CA ARG A 226 -16.84 1.11 9.67
C ARG A 226 -15.85 1.65 10.70
N LEU A 227 -15.69 2.96 10.74
CA LEU A 227 -14.97 3.62 11.82
C LEU A 227 -15.95 3.89 12.97
N PRO A 228 -15.50 3.76 14.23
CA PRO A 228 -16.30 4.13 15.40
C PRO A 228 -16.60 5.62 15.45
#